data_AF-A0A923QFZ4-F1
#
_entry.id   AF-A0A923QFZ4-F1
#
_cell.length_a   1.000
_cell.length_b   1.000
_cell.length_c   1.000
_cell.angle_alpha   90.00
_cell.angle_beta   90.00
_cell.angle_gamma   90.00
#
_symmetry.space_group_name_H-M   'P 1'
#
loop_
_entity.id
_entity.type
_entity.pdbx_description
1 polymer ?
#
loop_
_entity_poly.entity_id
_entity_poly.type
_entity_poly.pdbx_seq_one_letter_code
_entity_poly.pdbx_strand_id
1 'polypeptide(L)'
;DLFMKRGGRRKFDDDTQNMLLAVLDGVRTKADAEIIWIVASNFNQENQQMDEAMLRRFQMKVDFRLPNGEERLAIIRHYLRQRADKVAPDLALRDMVELTEGRSPADIETIVDTAGIAAVQAGELIGEATLMQAAERVLVGNVNSNTTKERERDRRIIAIHEWGHFLVDLQNERRLAGGDWSKLESEMKTIKISLKANPRSNALGFVFHKQGSNLLKTKADMEHDVRVLLGGMANEELFFGEEGTTNGAHNDITRVTRLLHHAIAEMGMYRKTRLNFGALDGDGAAKALDDETRALMEAQSERLYAETREVLGGLKPLTEHLTGKLLKAGEMGLKEALDEIRAFEAHQAGLAPAPEGVATALA
;
A
#
# COMPACT_ATOMS: atom_id res chain seq x y z
N ASP A 1 27.48 14.87 3.56
CA ASP A 1 27.04 13.54 3.08
C ASP A 1 28.18 12.94 2.24
N LEU A 2 28.79 11.86 2.71
CA LEU A 2 30.14 11.42 2.32
C LEU A 2 30.23 10.82 0.91
N PHE A 3 29.11 10.48 0.28
CA PHE A 3 29.08 9.86 -1.04
C PHE A 3 28.50 10.77 -2.13
N MET A 4 28.11 12.01 -1.80
CA MET A 4 27.51 12.94 -2.76
C MET A 4 28.55 13.60 -3.67
N LYS A 5 28.11 14.01 -4.86
CA LYS A 5 28.91 14.75 -5.85
C LYS A 5 29.56 16.01 -5.26
N ARG A 6 30.83 16.23 -5.62
CA ARG A 6 31.63 17.40 -5.24
C ARG A 6 31.08 18.69 -5.85
N GLY A 7 31.24 19.80 -5.11
CA GLY A 7 31.00 21.15 -5.61
C GLY A 7 29.75 21.82 -5.03
N GLY A 8 29.92 23.04 -4.52
CA GLY A 8 28.91 23.86 -3.86
C GLY A 8 29.46 24.63 -2.66
N ARG A 9 28.61 25.28 -1.84
CA ARG A 9 29.00 25.95 -0.57
C ARG A 9 29.32 24.95 0.57
N ARG A 10 29.89 23.77 0.29
CA ARG A 10 30.11 22.68 1.28
C ARG A 10 31.58 22.22 1.35
N LYS A 11 32.49 23.17 1.55
CA LYS A 11 33.94 22.89 1.64
C LYS A 11 34.30 21.82 2.68
N PHE A 12 33.62 21.80 3.83
CA PHE A 12 33.86 20.81 4.88
C PHE A 12 33.49 19.37 4.49
N ASP A 13 32.44 19.19 3.68
CA ASP A 13 32.05 17.87 3.19
C ASP A 13 33.12 17.33 2.21
N ASP A 14 33.58 18.19 1.30
CA ASP A 14 34.63 17.85 0.32
C ASP A 14 35.97 17.51 1.00
N ASP A 15 36.36 18.28 2.03
CA ASP A 15 37.59 18.02 2.81
C ASP A 15 37.50 16.68 3.56
N THR A 16 36.32 16.33 4.11
CA THR A 16 36.09 15.06 4.79
C THR A 16 36.13 13.88 3.80
N GLN A 17 35.55 14.03 2.61
CA GLN A 17 35.62 13.02 1.54
C GLN A 17 37.06 12.78 1.08
N ASN A 18 37.85 13.85 0.90
CA ASN A 18 39.26 13.74 0.52
C ASN A 18 40.10 13.04 1.59
N MET A 19 39.83 13.33 2.87
CA MET A 19 40.48 12.62 3.98
C MET A 19 40.16 11.12 3.95
N LEU A 20 38.90 10.76 3.74
CA LEU A 20 38.49 9.35 3.65
C LEU A 20 39.17 8.63 2.48
N LEU A 21 39.26 9.26 1.30
CA LEU A 21 39.99 8.71 0.14
C LEU A 21 41.47 8.46 0.45
N ALA A 22 42.14 9.41 1.13
CA ALA A 22 43.52 9.25 1.53
C ALA A 22 43.72 8.10 2.53
N VAL A 23 42.76 7.89 3.44
CA VAL A 23 42.75 6.76 4.38
C VAL A 23 42.56 5.43 3.62
N LEU A 24 41.60 5.36 2.70
CA LEU A 24 41.36 4.16 1.88
C LEU A 24 42.59 3.76 1.05
N ASP A 25 43.36 4.74 0.57
CA ASP A 25 44.59 4.50 -0.22
C ASP A 25 45.84 4.24 0.67
N GLY A 26 45.82 4.65 1.94
CA GLY A 26 47.03 4.86 2.75
C GLY A 26 47.16 4.08 4.06
N VAL A 27 46.13 3.36 4.51
CA VAL A 27 46.25 2.61 5.77
C VAL A 27 47.14 1.38 5.58
N ARG A 28 48.37 1.47 6.10
CA ARG A 28 49.27 0.33 6.29
C ARG A 28 49.30 -0.01 7.78
N THR A 29 48.91 -1.23 8.13
CA THR A 29 49.06 -1.71 9.51
C THR A 29 50.53 -2.00 9.80
N LYS A 30 50.96 -1.86 11.06
CA LYS A 30 52.34 -2.16 11.49
C LYS A 30 52.68 -3.66 11.46
N ALA A 31 51.73 -4.53 11.11
CA ALA A 31 51.80 -5.97 11.33
C ALA A 31 51.28 -6.79 10.14
N ASP A 32 51.35 -6.27 8.90
CA ASP A 32 50.92 -6.94 7.67
C ASP A 32 49.47 -7.47 7.68
N ALA A 33 48.62 -6.93 8.56
CA ALA A 33 47.20 -7.28 8.61
C ALA A 33 46.46 -6.60 7.45
N GLU A 34 45.78 -7.40 6.64
CA GLU A 34 44.87 -6.93 5.60
C GLU A 34 43.64 -6.26 6.23
N ILE A 35 43.23 -5.12 5.66
CA ILE A 35 42.03 -4.39 6.10
C ILE A 35 40.94 -4.56 5.05
N ILE A 36 39.79 -5.04 5.49
CA ILE A 36 38.57 -5.12 4.67
C ILE A 36 37.65 -3.97 5.04
N TRP A 37 37.27 -3.17 4.05
CA TRP A 37 36.33 -2.07 4.21
C TRP A 37 34.95 -2.49 3.68
N ILE A 38 33.92 -2.38 4.53
CA ILE A 38 32.52 -2.63 4.15
C ILE A 38 31.74 -1.34 4.40
N VAL A 39 30.97 -0.91 3.40
CA VAL A 39 30.13 0.28 3.47
C VAL A 39 28.71 -0.10 3.06
N ALA A 40 27.73 0.40 3.81
CA ALA A 40 26.32 0.33 3.46
C ALA A 40 25.80 1.74 3.15
N SER A 41 25.01 1.86 2.09
CA SER A 41 24.34 3.12 1.72
C SER A 41 22.96 2.81 1.13
N ASN A 42 22.03 3.73 1.35
CA ASN A 42 20.71 3.71 0.70
C ASN A 42 20.73 4.45 -0.65
N PHE A 43 21.89 4.95 -1.08
CA PHE A 43 22.07 5.66 -2.34
C PHE A 43 22.53 4.70 -3.43
N ASN A 44 21.94 4.83 -4.62
CA ASN A 44 22.37 4.17 -5.83
C ASN A 44 22.43 5.19 -6.98
N GLN A 45 23.02 4.80 -8.11
CA GLN A 45 23.22 5.70 -9.26
C GLN A 45 21.91 6.26 -9.85
N GLU A 46 20.78 5.59 -9.60
CA GLU A 46 19.46 6.00 -10.08
C GLU A 46 18.81 7.06 -9.19
N ASN A 47 18.99 6.99 -7.87
CA ASN A 47 18.33 7.87 -6.93
C ASN A 47 19.15 9.11 -6.59
N GLN A 48 20.49 9.02 -6.59
CA GLN A 48 21.37 10.14 -6.30
C GLN A 48 22.74 10.01 -6.97
N GLN A 49 23.25 11.13 -7.51
CA GLN A 49 24.58 11.17 -8.11
C GLN A 49 25.67 11.02 -7.04
N MET A 50 26.29 9.84 -6.99
CA MET A 50 27.39 9.53 -6.08
C MET A 50 28.75 9.98 -6.64
N ASP A 51 29.71 10.29 -5.77
CA ASP A 51 31.09 10.64 -6.15
C ASP A 51 31.81 9.47 -6.83
N GLU A 52 32.21 9.67 -8.08
CA GLU A 52 32.88 8.62 -8.85
C GLU A 52 34.21 8.17 -8.25
N ALA A 53 34.96 9.05 -7.57
CA ALA A 53 36.25 8.67 -7.02
C ALA A 53 36.09 7.71 -5.83
N MET A 54 35.07 7.94 -4.99
CA MET A 54 34.66 6.99 -3.94
C MET A 54 34.22 5.66 -4.53
N LEU A 55 33.36 5.67 -5.54
CA LEU A 55 32.86 4.44 -6.19
C LEU A 55 33.94 3.60 -6.85
N ARG A 56 35.05 4.20 -7.30
CA ARG A 56 36.20 3.47 -7.89
C ARG A 56 37.03 2.73 -6.85
N ARG A 57 36.98 3.13 -5.56
CA ARG A 57 37.73 2.46 -4.48
C ARG A 57 36.99 1.27 -3.89
N PHE A 58 35.66 1.26 -3.97
CA PHE A 58 34.85 0.10 -3.60
C PHE A 58 34.59 -0.77 -4.84
N GLN A 59 35.52 -1.70 -5.09
CA GLN A 59 35.50 -2.57 -6.27
C GLN A 59 34.31 -3.54 -6.27
N MET A 60 33.99 -4.12 -5.11
CA MET A 60 32.83 -4.99 -4.94
C MET A 60 31.63 -4.15 -4.50
N LYS A 61 30.56 -4.21 -5.30
CA LYS A 61 29.27 -3.60 -4.99
C LYS A 61 28.24 -4.72 -4.92
N VAL A 62 27.49 -4.75 -3.84
CA VAL A 62 26.44 -5.75 -3.62
C VAL A 62 25.15 -4.98 -3.37
N ASP A 63 24.23 -5.07 -4.34
CA ASP A 63 22.93 -4.43 -4.24
C ASP A 63 21.94 -5.39 -3.59
N PHE A 64 21.31 -4.94 -2.51
CA PHE A 64 20.28 -5.69 -1.81
C PHE A 64 18.91 -5.22 -2.26
N ARG A 65 18.19 -6.07 -2.99
CA ARG A 65 16.77 -5.85 -3.30
C ARG A 65 15.88 -6.27 -2.13
N LEU A 66 14.65 -5.78 -2.14
CA LEU A 66 13.60 -6.29 -1.24
C LEU A 66 13.32 -7.78 -1.53
N PRO A 67 12.95 -8.56 -0.49
CA PRO A 67 12.73 -9.99 -0.62
C PRO A 67 11.48 -10.33 -1.46
N ASN A 68 11.58 -11.39 -2.26
CA ASN A 68 10.46 -11.98 -2.98
C ASN A 68 9.56 -12.81 -2.02
N GLY A 69 8.46 -13.38 -2.50
CA GLY A 69 7.51 -14.11 -1.65
C GLY A 69 8.12 -15.29 -0.88
N GLU A 70 8.96 -16.10 -1.53
CA GLU A 70 9.61 -17.26 -0.89
C GLU A 70 10.65 -16.81 0.15
N GLU A 71 11.42 -15.77 -0.17
CA GLU A 71 12.38 -15.15 0.74
C GLU A 71 11.68 -14.52 1.95
N ARG A 72 10.56 -13.82 1.74
CA ARG A 72 9.74 -13.28 2.83
C ARG A 72 9.23 -14.39 3.74
N LEU A 73 8.73 -15.50 3.18
CA LEU A 73 8.31 -16.66 3.98
C LEU A 73 9.47 -17.21 4.82
N ALA A 74 10.67 -17.33 4.23
CA ALA A 74 11.85 -17.80 4.93
C ALA A 74 12.28 -16.84 6.06
N ILE A 75 12.20 -15.53 5.83
CA ILE A 75 12.49 -14.48 6.81
C ILE A 75 11.47 -14.51 7.96
N ILE A 76 10.17 -14.56 7.65
CA ILE A 76 9.10 -14.67 8.67
C ILE A 76 9.33 -15.91 9.52
N ARG A 77 9.57 -17.07 8.89
CA ARG A 77 9.87 -18.32 9.60
C ARG A 77 11.15 -18.22 10.42
N HIS A 78 12.16 -17.50 9.95
CA HIS A 78 13.39 -17.28 10.71
C HIS A 78 13.10 -16.56 12.03
N TYR A 79 12.38 -15.43 11.99
CA TYR A 79 12.04 -14.68 13.20
C TYR A 79 11.09 -15.43 14.13
N LEU A 80 10.11 -16.17 13.59
CA LEU A 80 9.25 -17.03 14.40
C LEU A 80 10.05 -18.14 15.11
N ARG A 81 11.02 -18.78 14.42
CA ARG A 81 11.87 -19.81 15.03
C ARG A 81 12.74 -19.29 16.17
N GLN A 82 13.18 -18.03 16.13
CA GLN A 82 13.90 -17.42 17.25
C GLN A 82 13.03 -17.32 18.53
N ARG A 83 11.71 -17.49 18.40
CA ARG A 83 10.70 -17.43 19.46
C ARG A 83 9.86 -18.71 19.53
N ALA A 84 10.42 -19.86 19.13
CA ALA A 84 9.67 -21.09 18.90
C ALA A 84 8.84 -21.58 20.11
N ASP A 85 9.28 -21.31 21.33
CA ASP A 85 8.58 -21.63 22.58
C ASP A 85 7.30 -20.81 22.80
N LYS A 86 7.11 -19.73 22.04
CA LYS A 86 6.02 -18.76 22.18
C LYS A 86 5.15 -18.68 20.94
N VAL A 87 5.30 -19.58 19.99
CA VAL A 87 4.58 -19.58 18.70
C VAL A 87 3.63 -20.77 18.66
N ALA A 88 2.39 -20.54 18.21
CA ALA A 88 1.42 -21.61 18.03
C ALA A 88 1.89 -22.58 16.91
N PRO A 89 1.59 -23.88 17.01
CA PRO A 89 1.93 -24.84 15.96
C PRO A 89 1.13 -24.56 14.67
N ASP A 90 1.68 -24.99 13.54
CA ASP A 90 1.00 -25.06 12.23
C ASP A 90 0.41 -23.74 11.70
N LEU A 91 1.07 -22.61 11.93
CA LEU A 91 0.64 -21.31 11.39
C LEU A 91 0.58 -21.28 9.86
N ALA A 92 -0.57 -20.86 9.32
CA ALA A 92 -0.71 -20.49 7.92
C ALA A 92 -0.15 -19.08 7.69
N LEU A 93 1.01 -19.00 7.02
CA LEU A 93 1.73 -17.73 6.79
C LEU A 93 1.50 -17.12 5.41
N ARG A 94 0.58 -17.67 4.60
CA ARG A 94 0.34 -17.21 3.24
C ARG A 94 -0.05 -15.74 3.21
N ASP A 95 -1.04 -15.37 4.00
CA ASP A 95 -1.54 -13.98 4.03
C ASP A 95 -0.47 -13.02 4.56
N MET A 96 0.35 -13.46 5.51
CA MET A 96 1.49 -12.69 6.00
C MET A 96 2.54 -12.42 4.92
N VAL A 97 2.80 -13.37 4.03
CA VAL A 97 3.76 -13.21 2.91
C VAL A 97 3.22 -12.25 1.85
N GLU A 98 1.93 -12.33 1.53
CA GLU A 98 1.26 -11.42 0.60
C GLU A 98 1.16 -10.00 1.18
N LEU A 99 0.95 -9.91 2.49
CA LEU A 99 0.83 -8.64 3.18
C LEU A 99 2.16 -7.88 3.34
N THR A 100 3.25 -8.61 3.59
CA THR A 100 4.59 -8.03 3.79
C THR A 100 5.32 -7.76 2.48
N GLU A 101 4.63 -7.82 1.35
CA GLU A 101 5.21 -7.49 0.05
C GLU A 101 5.71 -6.03 0.00
N GLY A 102 6.89 -5.84 -0.58
CA GLY A 102 7.57 -4.56 -0.61
C GLY A 102 8.15 -4.10 0.74
N ARG A 103 8.16 -4.96 1.77
CA ARG A 103 8.69 -4.63 3.11
C ARG A 103 10.09 -5.18 3.34
N SER A 104 10.86 -4.45 4.14
CA SER A 104 12.21 -4.84 4.48
C SER A 104 12.22 -5.98 5.51
N PRO A 105 13.30 -6.77 5.61
CA PRO A 105 13.43 -7.77 6.67
C PRO A 105 13.27 -7.17 8.08
N ALA A 106 13.74 -5.93 8.29
CA ALA A 106 13.60 -5.22 9.57
C ALA A 106 12.13 -4.87 9.88
N ASP A 107 11.32 -4.53 8.87
CA ASP A 107 9.88 -4.33 9.07
C ASP A 107 9.20 -5.65 9.48
N ILE A 108 9.58 -6.76 8.84
CA ILE A 108 9.06 -8.10 9.15
C ILE A 108 9.43 -8.51 10.59
N GLU A 109 10.67 -8.26 11.01
CA GLU A 109 11.11 -8.46 12.40
C GLU A 109 10.25 -7.67 13.38
N THR A 110 10.04 -6.40 13.08
CA THR A 110 9.21 -5.51 13.91
C THR A 110 7.78 -6.02 14.05
N ILE A 111 7.22 -6.61 12.98
CA ILE A 111 5.89 -7.24 13.00
C ILE A 111 5.89 -8.44 13.95
N VAL A 112 6.84 -9.37 13.82
CA VAL A 112 6.92 -10.57 14.67
C VAL A 112 7.13 -10.18 16.14
N ASP A 113 7.95 -9.17 16.41
CA ASP A 113 8.19 -8.66 17.76
C ASP A 113 6.94 -8.02 18.37
N THR A 114 6.22 -7.22 17.58
CA THR A 114 4.96 -6.62 17.99
C THR A 114 3.88 -7.68 18.25
N ALA A 115 3.84 -8.74 17.45
CA ALA A 115 2.95 -9.88 17.67
C ALA A 115 3.28 -10.60 18.98
N GLY A 116 4.57 -10.78 19.29
CA GLY A 116 5.02 -11.33 20.56
C GLY A 116 4.59 -10.51 21.77
N ILE A 117 4.68 -9.18 21.69
CA ILE A 117 4.19 -8.29 22.77
C ILE A 117 2.68 -8.44 22.94
N ALA A 118 1.92 -8.45 21.85
CA ALA A 118 0.47 -8.60 21.89
C ALA A 118 0.05 -9.96 22.50
N ALA A 119 0.71 -11.04 22.10
CA ALA A 119 0.48 -12.38 22.63
C ALA A 119 0.75 -12.45 24.15
N VAL A 120 1.87 -11.88 24.61
CA VAL A 120 2.20 -11.82 26.05
C VAL A 120 1.17 -11.02 26.84
N GLN A 121 0.66 -9.91 26.29
CA GLN A 121 -0.39 -9.11 26.94
C GLN A 121 -1.72 -9.85 27.06
N ALA A 122 -2.05 -10.69 26.07
CA ALA A 122 -3.24 -11.53 26.07
C ALA A 122 -3.06 -12.83 26.90
N GLY A 123 -1.82 -13.19 27.26
CA GLY A 123 -1.52 -14.48 27.87
C GLY A 123 -1.59 -15.65 26.89
N GLU A 124 -1.40 -15.38 25.60
CA GLU A 124 -1.52 -16.34 24.50
C GLU A 124 -0.16 -16.58 23.80
N LEU A 125 -0.11 -17.59 22.92
CA LEU A 125 1.00 -17.79 22.00
C LEU A 125 0.84 -16.89 20.77
N ILE A 126 1.94 -16.63 20.05
CA ILE A 126 1.92 -15.93 18.76
C ILE A 126 1.15 -16.81 17.76
N GLY A 127 -0.05 -16.36 17.43
CA GLY A 127 -0.96 -16.94 16.44
C GLY A 127 -1.14 -16.06 15.20
N GLU A 128 -1.87 -16.57 14.20
CA GLU A 128 -2.19 -15.84 12.96
C GLU A 128 -2.87 -14.50 13.25
N ALA A 129 -3.84 -14.47 14.18
CA ALA A 129 -4.53 -13.25 14.58
C ALA A 129 -3.58 -12.19 15.17
N THR A 130 -2.66 -12.60 16.05
CA THR A 130 -1.67 -11.68 16.64
C THR A 130 -0.67 -11.17 15.62
N LEU A 131 -0.26 -12.02 14.66
CA LEU A 131 0.62 -11.62 13.54
C LEU A 131 -0.08 -10.61 12.64
N MET A 132 -1.35 -10.86 12.29
CA MET A 132 -2.13 -9.96 11.46
C MET A 132 -2.35 -8.61 12.15
N GLN A 133 -2.73 -8.62 13.43
CA GLN A 133 -2.89 -7.39 14.22
C GLN A 133 -1.58 -6.60 14.34
N ALA A 134 -0.46 -7.29 14.53
CA ALA A 134 0.86 -6.66 14.58
C ALA A 134 1.26 -6.09 13.23
N ALA A 135 1.01 -6.81 12.14
CA ALA A 135 1.26 -6.35 10.78
C ALA A 135 0.47 -5.07 10.49
N GLU A 136 -0.82 -5.05 10.81
CA GLU A 136 -1.65 -3.84 10.71
C GLU A 136 -1.05 -2.69 11.53
N ARG A 137 -0.64 -2.94 12.77
CA ARG A 137 -0.09 -1.90 13.64
C ARG A 137 1.23 -1.32 13.11
N VAL A 138 2.10 -2.15 12.54
CA VAL A 138 3.39 -1.72 12.00
C VAL A 138 3.21 -1.01 10.66
N LEU A 139 2.39 -1.58 9.77
CA LEU A 139 2.20 -1.10 8.40
C LEU A 139 1.30 0.14 8.33
N VAL A 140 0.25 0.17 9.15
CA VAL A 140 -0.71 1.27 9.23
C VAL A 140 -0.23 2.23 10.32
N GLY A 141 -0.22 1.78 11.58
CA GLY A 141 0.16 2.59 12.73
C GLY A 141 -0.67 2.24 13.97
N ASN A 142 -0.40 2.91 15.10
CA ASN A 142 -1.23 2.74 16.30
C ASN A 142 -2.62 3.31 16.04
N VAL A 143 -3.64 2.47 15.91
CA VAL A 143 -5.00 2.95 15.67
C VAL A 143 -5.75 3.29 16.96
N ASN A 144 -6.57 4.34 16.94
CA ASN A 144 -7.31 4.80 18.12
C ASN A 144 -8.75 4.26 18.10
N SER A 145 -9.16 3.53 19.15
CA SER A 145 -10.45 2.82 19.21
C SER A 145 -11.53 3.50 20.05
N ASN A 146 -11.19 4.52 20.83
CA ASN A 146 -12.17 5.19 21.69
C ASN A 146 -13.32 5.78 20.85
N THR A 147 -14.56 5.78 21.36
CA THR A 147 -15.74 6.30 20.66
C THR A 147 -16.41 7.40 21.49
N THR A 148 -16.76 8.53 20.87
CA THR A 148 -17.54 9.67 21.41
C THR A 148 -18.67 9.97 20.42
N LYS A 149 -19.70 10.77 20.77
CA LYS A 149 -20.82 11.07 19.85
C LYS A 149 -20.37 11.74 18.54
N GLU A 150 -19.37 12.62 18.57
CA GLU A 150 -18.75 13.18 17.36
C GLU A 150 -18.14 12.09 16.47
N ARG A 151 -17.63 11.01 17.08
CA ARG A 151 -17.12 9.84 16.34
C ARG A 151 -18.21 9.00 15.68
N GLU A 152 -19.49 9.06 16.06
CA GLU A 152 -20.53 8.26 15.37
C GLU A 152 -20.82 8.80 13.97
N ARG A 153 -20.97 10.13 13.84
CA ARG A 153 -21.11 10.79 12.54
C ARG A 153 -19.87 10.53 11.69
N ASP A 154 -18.69 10.77 12.26
CA ASP A 154 -17.43 10.61 11.54
C ASP A 154 -17.23 9.15 11.12
N ARG A 155 -17.55 8.17 11.98
CA ARG A 155 -17.52 6.73 11.63
C ARG A 155 -18.44 6.38 10.48
N ARG A 156 -19.63 7.01 10.38
CA ARG A 156 -20.51 6.79 9.23
C ARG A 156 -19.90 7.36 7.95
N ILE A 157 -19.33 8.57 8.00
CA ILE A 157 -18.67 9.18 6.84
C ILE A 157 -17.51 8.29 6.37
N ILE A 158 -16.66 7.87 7.30
CA ILE A 158 -15.53 6.97 7.04
C ILE A 158 -16.02 5.66 6.43
N ALA A 159 -17.04 5.02 7.02
CA ALA A 159 -17.58 3.77 6.48
C ALA A 159 -18.04 3.94 5.02
N ILE A 160 -18.78 5.02 4.72
CA ILE A 160 -19.22 5.33 3.36
C ILE A 160 -18.02 5.56 2.42
N HIS A 161 -16.99 6.25 2.89
CA HIS A 161 -15.76 6.51 2.16
C HIS A 161 -15.00 5.20 1.83
N GLU A 162 -14.72 4.36 2.82
CA GLU A 162 -13.99 3.11 2.62
C GLU A 162 -14.76 2.13 1.71
N TRP A 163 -16.10 2.07 1.84
CA TRP A 163 -16.93 1.31 0.91
C TRP A 163 -16.88 1.86 -0.52
N GLY A 164 -16.60 3.15 -0.70
CA GLY A 164 -16.41 3.75 -2.02
C GLY A 164 -15.20 3.17 -2.74
N HIS A 165 -14.05 3.11 -2.07
CA HIS A 165 -12.86 2.45 -2.60
C HIS A 165 -13.13 0.98 -2.92
N PHE A 166 -13.71 0.25 -1.96
CA PHE A 166 -13.94 -1.18 -2.09
C PHE A 166 -14.90 -1.54 -3.23
N LEU A 167 -16.04 -0.85 -3.33
CA LEU A 167 -17.08 -1.21 -4.29
C LEU A 167 -16.67 -0.89 -5.73
N VAL A 168 -15.86 0.15 -5.95
CA VAL A 168 -15.26 0.42 -7.26
C VAL A 168 -14.30 -0.70 -7.66
N ASP A 169 -13.43 -1.14 -6.74
CA ASP A 169 -12.52 -2.25 -6.96
C ASP A 169 -13.28 -3.55 -7.28
N LEU A 170 -14.28 -3.85 -6.46
CA LEU A 170 -15.17 -5.01 -6.61
C LEU A 170 -15.82 -5.07 -8.00
N GLN A 171 -16.33 -3.96 -8.52
CA GLN A 171 -17.01 -3.95 -9.82
C GLN A 171 -16.06 -4.26 -10.97
N ASN A 172 -14.83 -3.74 -10.93
CA ASN A 172 -13.83 -4.07 -11.94
C ASN A 172 -13.42 -5.55 -11.85
N GLU A 173 -13.13 -6.04 -10.64
CA GLU A 173 -12.72 -7.43 -10.43
C GLU A 173 -13.83 -8.42 -10.81
N ARG A 174 -15.10 -8.09 -10.54
CA ARG A 174 -16.25 -8.89 -11.01
C ARG A 174 -16.28 -9.02 -12.53
N ARG A 175 -16.00 -7.93 -13.25
CA ARG A 175 -15.94 -7.92 -14.71
C ARG A 175 -14.80 -8.81 -15.23
N LEU A 176 -13.64 -8.78 -14.56
CA LEU A 176 -12.48 -9.60 -14.92
C LEU A 176 -12.69 -11.09 -14.59
N ALA A 177 -13.28 -11.39 -13.44
CA ALA A 177 -13.58 -12.75 -12.98
C ALA A 177 -14.77 -13.41 -13.71
N GLY A 178 -15.53 -12.66 -14.52
CA GLY A 178 -16.70 -13.16 -15.22
C GLY A 178 -17.86 -13.58 -14.29
N GLY A 179 -17.94 -12.97 -13.10
CA GLY A 179 -18.95 -13.29 -12.08
C GLY A 179 -18.64 -14.52 -11.20
N ASP A 180 -17.45 -15.11 -11.31
CA ASP A 180 -17.00 -16.20 -10.43
C ASP A 180 -16.54 -15.66 -9.07
N TRP A 181 -17.33 -15.94 -8.03
CA TRP A 181 -17.05 -15.53 -6.65
C TRP A 181 -15.79 -16.15 -6.06
N SER A 182 -15.45 -17.38 -6.45
CA SER A 182 -14.25 -18.04 -5.93
C SER A 182 -12.98 -17.40 -6.48
N LYS A 183 -13.00 -17.01 -7.76
CA LYS A 183 -11.90 -16.22 -8.34
C LYS A 183 -11.80 -14.85 -7.69
N LEU A 184 -12.93 -14.19 -7.52
CA LEU A 184 -13.00 -12.87 -6.91
C LEU A 184 -12.35 -12.85 -5.51
N GLU A 185 -12.66 -13.83 -4.64
CA GLU A 185 -12.05 -13.94 -3.32
C GLU A 185 -10.52 -14.15 -3.39
N SER A 186 -10.04 -14.90 -4.38
CA SER A 186 -8.61 -15.19 -4.52
C SER A 186 -7.79 -14.07 -5.18
N GLU A 187 -8.40 -13.31 -6.09
CA GLU A 187 -7.75 -12.31 -6.94
C GLU A 187 -7.87 -10.88 -6.40
N MET A 188 -8.93 -10.57 -5.65
CA MET A 188 -9.09 -9.26 -5.04
C MET A 188 -7.94 -8.95 -4.10
N LYS A 189 -7.40 -7.73 -4.25
CA LYS A 189 -6.30 -7.26 -3.42
C LYS A 189 -6.78 -6.87 -2.03
N THR A 190 -8.04 -6.47 -1.86
CA THR A 190 -8.57 -6.09 -0.55
C THR A 190 -8.56 -7.28 0.42
N ILE A 191 -8.06 -7.09 1.63
CA ILE A 191 -8.02 -8.07 2.73
C ILE A 191 -9.08 -7.75 3.78
N LYS A 192 -9.19 -6.46 4.17
CA LYS A 192 -10.05 -6.01 5.26
C LYS A 192 -10.45 -4.55 5.10
N ILE A 193 -11.64 -4.19 5.56
CA ILE A 193 -12.11 -2.81 5.67
C ILE A 193 -12.25 -2.48 7.15
N SER A 194 -11.68 -1.37 7.61
CA SER A 194 -11.62 -1.01 9.03
C SER A 194 -11.97 0.45 9.26
N LEU A 195 -12.79 0.71 10.30
CA LEU A 195 -13.11 2.06 10.78
C LEU A 195 -12.10 2.58 11.82
N LYS A 196 -11.02 1.83 12.09
CA LYS A 196 -10.02 2.22 13.09
C LYS A 196 -9.14 3.32 12.49
N ALA A 197 -9.17 4.51 13.10
CA ALA A 197 -8.40 5.66 12.65
C ALA A 197 -6.89 5.48 12.90
N ASN A 198 -6.08 5.80 11.90
CA ASN A 198 -4.62 5.83 11.95
C ASN A 198 -4.08 7.25 12.21
N PRO A 199 -3.71 7.60 13.45
CA PRO A 199 -3.13 8.90 13.81
C PRO A 199 -1.81 9.24 13.11
N ARG A 200 -1.07 8.29 12.51
CA ARG A 200 0.18 8.63 11.77
C ARG A 200 -0.08 9.11 10.35
N SER A 201 -1.08 8.55 9.67
CA SER A 201 -1.44 8.96 8.31
C SER A 201 -2.57 9.99 8.28
N ASN A 202 -3.11 10.37 9.45
CA ASN A 202 -4.32 11.17 9.59
C ASN A 202 -5.54 10.59 8.85
N ALA A 203 -5.51 9.28 8.54
CA ALA A 203 -6.60 8.56 7.90
C ALA A 203 -7.56 8.07 8.97
N LEU A 204 -8.85 8.36 8.82
CA LEU A 204 -9.85 8.04 9.83
C LEU A 204 -10.44 6.62 9.67
N GLY A 205 -10.13 5.93 8.57
CA GLY A 205 -10.34 4.51 8.29
C GLY A 205 -9.30 3.99 7.30
N PHE A 206 -9.36 2.70 6.93
CA PHE A 206 -8.54 2.16 5.84
C PHE A 206 -9.12 0.86 5.24
N VAL A 207 -8.99 0.73 3.92
CA VAL A 207 -9.00 -0.56 3.21
C VAL A 207 -7.58 -1.12 3.19
N PHE A 208 -7.43 -2.32 3.72
CA PHE A 208 -6.15 -3.02 3.78
C PHE A 208 -6.01 -3.89 2.54
N HIS A 209 -4.97 -3.67 1.73
CA HIS A 209 -4.74 -4.41 0.48
C HIS A 209 -3.48 -5.27 0.54
N LYS A 210 -3.52 -6.45 -0.08
CA LYS A 210 -2.36 -7.21 -0.55
C LYS A 210 -1.53 -6.28 -1.43
N GLN A 211 -0.23 -6.18 -1.19
CA GLN A 211 0.64 -5.46 -2.12
C GLN A 211 0.85 -6.40 -3.31
N GLY A 212 0.49 -5.94 -4.51
CA GLY A 212 0.68 -6.73 -5.74
C GLY A 212 1.72 -6.09 -6.63
N SER A 213 2.75 -6.84 -7.00
CA SER A 213 3.80 -6.45 -7.95
C SER A 213 3.37 -6.75 -9.39
N ASN A 214 2.37 -6.04 -9.90
CA ASN A 214 2.31 -5.87 -11.34
C ASN A 214 3.42 -4.89 -11.73
N LEU A 215 4.59 -5.44 -12.09
CA LEU A 215 5.75 -4.68 -12.57
C LEU A 215 5.38 -3.79 -13.78
N LEU A 216 4.38 -4.24 -14.56
CA LEU A 216 3.84 -3.53 -15.71
C LEU A 216 2.35 -3.29 -15.47
N LYS A 217 1.92 -2.02 -15.57
CA LYS A 217 0.51 -1.63 -15.56
C LYS A 217 0.08 -1.12 -16.92
N THR A 218 -1.05 -1.61 -17.41
CA THR A 218 -1.69 -1.07 -18.61
C THR A 218 -2.34 0.28 -18.31
N LYS A 219 -2.71 1.02 -19.36
CA LYS A 219 -3.52 2.23 -19.21
C LYS A 219 -4.83 1.94 -18.46
N ALA A 220 -5.46 0.80 -18.73
CA ALA A 220 -6.70 0.41 -18.08
C ALA A 220 -6.49 0.17 -16.57
N ASP A 221 -5.37 -0.45 -16.18
CA ASP A 221 -5.02 -0.65 -14.77
C ASP A 221 -4.79 0.69 -14.04
N MET A 222 -4.12 1.65 -14.68
CA MET A 222 -3.92 2.98 -14.10
C MET A 222 -5.24 3.76 -14.00
N GLU A 223 -6.11 3.67 -15.00
CA GLU A 223 -7.45 4.27 -14.90
C GLU A 223 -8.27 3.61 -13.78
N HIS A 224 -8.15 2.29 -13.60
CA HIS A 224 -8.80 1.57 -12.49
C HIS A 224 -8.30 2.08 -11.14
N ASP A 225 -6.99 2.17 -10.95
CA ASP A 225 -6.38 2.72 -9.72
C ASP A 225 -6.89 4.14 -9.43
N VAL A 226 -7.03 5.00 -10.46
CA VAL A 226 -7.62 6.34 -10.30
C VAL A 226 -9.08 6.27 -9.86
N ARG A 227 -9.91 5.43 -10.48
CA ARG A 227 -11.33 5.27 -10.09
C ARG A 227 -11.45 4.78 -8.64
N VAL A 228 -10.62 3.81 -8.23
CA VAL A 228 -10.60 3.33 -6.84
C VAL A 228 -10.28 4.48 -5.90
N LEU A 229 -9.22 5.26 -6.14
CA LEU A 229 -8.86 6.41 -5.29
C LEU A 229 -9.94 7.49 -5.24
N LEU A 230 -10.65 7.72 -6.35
CA LEU A 230 -11.78 8.67 -6.40
C LEU A 230 -13.06 8.13 -5.73
N GLY A 231 -13.16 6.81 -5.53
CA GLY A 231 -14.35 6.15 -5.02
C GLY A 231 -14.82 6.64 -3.66
N GLY A 232 -13.88 6.91 -2.74
CA GLY A 232 -14.22 7.40 -1.40
C GLY A 232 -14.93 8.76 -1.43
N MET A 233 -14.33 9.74 -2.10
CA MET A 233 -14.93 11.07 -2.30
C MET A 233 -16.25 11.00 -3.09
N ALA A 234 -16.30 10.18 -4.15
CA ALA A 234 -17.52 10.00 -4.92
C ALA A 234 -18.69 9.48 -4.07
N ASN A 235 -18.43 8.53 -3.17
CA ASN A 235 -19.42 8.04 -2.22
C ASN A 235 -19.82 9.11 -1.20
N GLU A 236 -18.87 9.87 -0.64
CA GLU A 236 -19.20 10.98 0.24
C GLU A 236 -20.16 11.96 -0.43
N GLU A 237 -19.87 12.37 -1.67
CA GLU A 237 -20.72 13.29 -2.43
C GLU A 237 -22.11 12.69 -2.71
N LEU A 238 -22.20 11.41 -3.08
CA LEU A 238 -23.48 10.73 -3.36
C LEU A 238 -24.40 10.60 -2.13
N PHE A 239 -23.82 10.53 -0.93
CA PHE A 239 -24.56 10.35 0.32
C PHE A 239 -24.79 11.66 1.09
N PHE A 240 -23.85 12.59 1.02
CA PHE A 240 -23.85 13.81 1.82
C PHE A 240 -23.94 15.10 0.99
N GLY A 241 -23.92 14.99 -0.34
CA GLY A 241 -23.87 16.14 -1.25
C GLY A 241 -22.47 16.76 -1.35
N GLU A 242 -22.31 17.72 -2.25
CA GLU A 242 -21.03 18.41 -2.49
C GLU A 242 -20.50 19.09 -1.20
N GLU A 243 -21.39 19.77 -0.46
CA GLU A 243 -21.07 20.41 0.82
C GLU A 243 -20.73 19.40 1.95
N GLY A 244 -21.07 18.12 1.76
CA GLY A 244 -20.82 17.05 2.71
C GLY A 244 -19.54 16.28 2.48
N THR A 245 -18.76 16.64 1.45
CA THR A 245 -17.42 16.07 1.20
C THR A 245 -16.42 16.54 2.25
N THR A 246 -15.46 15.68 2.61
CA THR A 246 -14.54 15.93 3.72
C THR A 246 -13.10 16.13 3.26
N ASN A 247 -12.29 16.74 4.13
CA ASN A 247 -10.85 16.85 3.94
C ASN A 247 -10.09 15.50 4.08
N GLY A 248 -10.78 14.41 4.43
CA GLY A 248 -10.22 13.07 4.55
C GLY A 248 -9.67 12.52 3.22
N ALA A 249 -10.25 12.93 2.09
CA ALA A 249 -9.86 12.52 0.74
C ALA A 249 -8.53 13.13 0.24
N HIS A 250 -7.87 14.00 1.01
CA HIS A 250 -6.68 14.75 0.58
C HIS A 250 -5.55 13.84 0.07
N ASN A 251 -5.28 12.74 0.77
CA ASN A 251 -4.23 11.80 0.37
C ASN A 251 -4.60 11.11 -0.95
N ASP A 252 -5.87 10.76 -1.16
CA ASP A 252 -6.32 10.06 -2.38
C ASP A 252 -6.28 11.00 -3.59
N ILE A 253 -6.71 12.25 -3.43
CA ILE A 253 -6.57 13.30 -4.45
C ILE A 253 -5.11 13.52 -4.82
N THR A 254 -4.21 13.54 -3.83
CA THR A 254 -2.77 13.69 -4.06
C THR A 254 -2.21 12.50 -4.87
N ARG A 255 -2.66 11.28 -4.56
CA ARG A 255 -2.27 10.07 -5.29
C ARG A 255 -2.83 10.06 -6.71
N VAL A 256 -4.09 10.44 -6.90
CA VAL A 256 -4.71 10.61 -8.24
C VAL A 256 -3.90 11.58 -9.08
N THR A 257 -3.55 12.74 -8.50
CA THR A 257 -2.75 13.76 -9.18
C THR A 257 -1.40 13.20 -9.65
N ARG A 258 -0.68 12.50 -8.78
CA ARG A 258 0.62 11.88 -9.12
C ARG A 258 0.48 10.79 -10.17
N LEU A 259 -0.54 9.96 -10.06
CA LEU A 259 -0.78 8.85 -10.99
C LEU A 259 -1.14 9.36 -12.39
N LEU A 260 -2.01 10.37 -12.47
CA LEU A 260 -2.36 11.02 -13.73
C LEU A 260 -1.15 11.74 -14.35
N HIS A 261 -0.33 12.43 -13.55
CA HIS A 261 0.91 13.01 -14.03
C HIS A 261 1.83 11.95 -14.64
N HIS A 262 2.08 10.85 -13.92
CA HIS A 262 2.91 9.75 -14.41
C HIS A 262 2.34 9.16 -15.72
N ALA A 263 1.04 8.89 -15.77
CA ALA A 263 0.40 8.31 -16.96
C ALA A 263 0.42 9.25 -18.17
N ILE A 264 0.22 10.56 -17.97
CA ILE A 264 0.08 11.55 -19.05
C ILE A 264 1.43 12.13 -19.46
N ALA A 265 2.21 12.65 -18.53
CA ALA A 265 3.44 13.38 -18.78
C ALA A 265 4.64 12.45 -19.01
N GLU A 266 4.79 11.43 -18.17
CA GLU A 266 5.98 10.56 -18.19
C GLU A 266 5.79 9.36 -19.13
N MET A 267 4.62 8.74 -19.12
CA MET A 267 4.34 7.55 -19.94
C MET A 267 3.67 7.87 -21.28
N GLY A 268 3.21 9.11 -21.48
CA GLY A 268 2.55 9.53 -22.72
C GLY A 268 1.28 8.72 -23.05
N MET A 269 0.60 8.12 -22.07
CA MET A 269 -0.52 7.18 -22.29
C MET A 269 -1.78 7.86 -22.86
N TYR A 270 -1.87 9.17 -22.75
CA TYR A 270 -2.99 9.98 -23.26
C TYR A 270 -2.59 10.89 -24.43
N ARG A 271 -1.30 10.91 -24.78
CA ARG A 271 -0.77 11.69 -25.89
C ARG A 271 -0.62 10.81 -27.13
N LYS A 272 -0.87 11.37 -28.31
CA LYS A 272 -0.62 10.67 -29.60
C LYS A 272 0.87 10.36 -29.80
N THR A 273 1.74 11.23 -29.29
CA THR A 273 3.19 11.16 -29.49
C THR A 273 3.89 10.07 -28.69
N ARG A 274 3.33 9.63 -27.55
CA ARG A 274 3.95 8.63 -26.65
C ARG A 274 5.36 9.02 -26.16
N LEU A 275 5.65 10.32 -26.05
CA LEU A 275 6.95 10.84 -25.64
C LEU A 275 6.92 11.38 -24.21
N ASN A 276 8.01 11.14 -23.48
CA ASN A 276 8.34 11.83 -22.24
C ASN A 276 9.20 13.05 -22.56
N PHE A 277 8.60 14.24 -22.60
CA PHE A 277 9.35 15.48 -22.84
C PHE A 277 10.22 15.89 -21.65
N GLY A 278 9.91 15.42 -20.44
CA GLY A 278 10.73 15.64 -19.24
C GLY A 278 12.12 15.02 -19.34
N ALA A 279 12.32 14.00 -20.19
CA ALA A 279 13.63 13.39 -20.42
C ALA A 279 14.65 14.33 -21.10
N LEU A 280 14.20 15.45 -21.69
CA LEU A 280 15.07 16.44 -22.34
C LEU A 280 15.60 17.49 -21.35
N ASP A 281 14.96 17.63 -20.20
CA ASP A 281 15.28 18.60 -19.17
C ASP A 281 16.09 17.89 -18.07
N GLY A 282 17.43 17.99 -18.11
CA GLY A 282 18.29 17.33 -17.11
C GLY A 282 17.95 17.69 -15.66
N ASP A 283 18.39 16.85 -14.72
CA ASP A 283 18.07 16.69 -13.27
C ASP A 283 17.85 17.93 -12.35
N GLY A 284 17.85 19.17 -12.84
CA GLY A 284 17.92 20.38 -12.01
C GLY A 284 16.74 21.36 -12.08
N ALA A 285 15.75 21.16 -12.95
CA ALA A 285 14.66 22.14 -13.11
C ALA A 285 13.32 21.55 -12.69
N ALA A 286 12.84 21.92 -11.50
CA ALA A 286 11.42 21.82 -11.18
C ALA A 286 10.67 22.76 -12.15
N LYS A 287 10.11 22.21 -13.22
CA LYS A 287 9.41 22.98 -14.24
C LYS A 287 7.90 22.85 -14.09
N ALA A 288 7.24 23.98 -14.34
CA ALA A 288 5.80 24.09 -14.41
C ALA A 288 5.23 23.04 -15.37
N LEU A 289 4.16 22.36 -14.94
CA LEU A 289 3.34 21.53 -15.81
C LEU A 289 2.98 22.32 -17.08
N ASP A 290 3.24 21.77 -18.26
CA ASP A 290 2.75 22.38 -19.50
C ASP A 290 1.22 22.40 -19.49
N ASP A 291 0.65 23.45 -20.07
CA ASP A 291 -0.80 23.70 -20.05
C ASP A 291 -1.59 22.55 -20.70
N GLU A 292 -1.02 21.87 -21.70
CA GLU A 292 -1.62 20.69 -22.34
C GLU A 292 -1.68 19.50 -21.39
N THR A 293 -0.60 19.19 -20.65
CA THR A 293 -0.62 18.14 -19.61
C THR A 293 -1.68 18.44 -18.57
N ARG A 294 -1.76 19.69 -18.10
CA ARG A 294 -2.75 20.08 -17.09
C ARG A 294 -4.18 19.90 -17.59
N ALA A 295 -4.48 20.40 -18.78
CA ALA A 295 -5.81 20.25 -19.38
C ALA A 295 -6.19 18.77 -19.59
N LEU A 296 -5.24 17.92 -20.00
CA LEU A 296 -5.46 16.48 -20.10
C LEU A 296 -5.72 15.84 -18.74
N MET A 297 -4.95 16.21 -17.71
CA MET A 297 -5.15 15.71 -16.34
C MET A 297 -6.53 16.07 -15.80
N GLU A 298 -6.95 17.33 -15.95
CA GLU A 298 -8.29 17.81 -15.56
C GLU A 298 -9.38 17.02 -16.29
N ALA A 299 -9.32 16.94 -17.62
CA ALA A 299 -10.31 16.22 -18.42
C ALA A 299 -10.39 14.72 -18.08
N GLN A 300 -9.25 14.07 -17.80
CA GLN A 300 -9.26 12.66 -17.39
C GLN A 300 -9.79 12.48 -15.96
N SER A 301 -9.42 13.37 -15.03
CA SER A 301 -9.94 13.32 -13.66
C SER A 301 -11.45 13.49 -13.63
N GLU A 302 -11.99 14.47 -14.37
CA GLU A 302 -13.44 14.70 -14.48
C GLU A 302 -14.18 13.50 -15.06
N ARG A 303 -13.68 12.96 -16.19
CA ARG A 303 -14.28 11.78 -16.82
C ARG A 303 -14.30 10.58 -15.86
N LEU A 304 -13.15 10.26 -15.27
CA LEU A 304 -13.03 9.09 -14.39
C LEU A 304 -13.85 9.27 -13.11
N TYR A 305 -13.97 10.49 -12.58
CA TYR A 305 -14.83 10.79 -11.44
C TYR A 305 -16.31 10.61 -11.78
N ALA A 306 -16.76 11.10 -12.93
CA ALA A 306 -18.14 10.95 -13.40
C ALA A 306 -18.52 9.47 -13.58
N GLU A 307 -17.67 8.68 -14.25
CA GLU A 307 -17.85 7.23 -14.40
C GLU A 307 -17.92 6.52 -13.03
N THR A 308 -17.04 6.91 -12.10
CA THR A 308 -17.01 6.34 -10.74
C THR A 308 -18.30 6.64 -9.97
N ARG A 309 -18.81 7.87 -10.07
CA ARG A 309 -20.09 8.27 -9.46
C ARG A 309 -21.28 7.53 -10.05
N GLU A 310 -21.30 7.29 -11.35
CA GLU A 310 -22.38 6.53 -12.00
C GLU A 310 -22.43 5.09 -11.46
N VAL A 311 -21.28 4.43 -11.40
CA VAL A 311 -21.15 3.07 -10.85
C VAL A 311 -21.61 3.03 -9.38
N LEU A 312 -21.08 3.92 -8.54
CA LEU A 312 -21.42 3.96 -7.12
C LEU A 312 -22.87 4.39 -6.86
N GLY A 313 -23.44 5.25 -7.72
CA GLY A 313 -24.84 5.66 -7.66
C GLY A 313 -25.79 4.46 -7.76
N GLY A 314 -25.49 3.50 -8.65
CA GLY A 314 -26.23 2.25 -8.76
C GLY A 314 -26.08 1.32 -7.55
N LEU A 315 -24.99 1.45 -6.79
CA LEU A 315 -24.68 0.63 -5.61
C LEU A 315 -25.10 1.27 -4.29
N LYS A 316 -25.72 2.45 -4.32
CA LYS A 316 -26.11 3.21 -3.11
C LYS A 316 -26.87 2.37 -2.06
N PRO A 317 -27.87 1.53 -2.41
CA PRO A 317 -28.55 0.68 -1.43
C PRO A 317 -27.62 -0.36 -0.78
N LEU A 318 -26.69 -0.94 -1.55
CA LEU A 318 -25.70 -1.89 -1.06
C LEU A 318 -24.72 -1.20 -0.12
N THR A 319 -24.22 -0.02 -0.49
CA THR A 319 -23.34 0.79 0.36
C THR A 319 -23.99 1.07 1.71
N GLU A 320 -25.26 1.47 1.75
CA GLU A 320 -25.96 1.76 3.00
C GLU A 320 -26.11 0.52 3.89
N HIS A 321 -26.43 -0.63 3.28
CA HIS A 321 -26.50 -1.92 3.98
C HIS A 321 -25.15 -2.31 4.60
N LEU A 322 -24.08 -2.27 3.80
CA LEU A 322 -22.73 -2.62 4.23
C LEU A 322 -22.18 -1.65 5.28
N THR A 323 -22.47 -0.36 5.17
CA THR A 323 -22.15 0.64 6.20
C THR A 323 -22.82 0.29 7.53
N GLY A 324 -24.09 -0.11 7.51
CA GLY A 324 -24.80 -0.55 8.71
C GLY A 324 -24.14 -1.76 9.40
N LYS A 325 -23.62 -2.71 8.61
CA LYS A 325 -22.88 -3.88 9.12
C LYS A 325 -21.51 -3.48 9.68
N LEU A 326 -20.75 -2.70 8.92
CA LEU A 326 -19.41 -2.25 9.31
C LEU A 326 -19.41 -1.36 10.56
N LEU A 327 -20.44 -0.52 10.74
CA LEU A 327 -20.57 0.29 11.95
C LEU A 327 -20.76 -0.56 13.21
N LYS A 328 -21.45 -1.71 13.09
CA LYS A 328 -21.65 -2.66 14.20
C LYS A 328 -20.39 -3.49 14.48
N ALA A 329 -19.74 -4.00 13.43
CA ALA A 329 -18.57 -4.87 13.55
C ALA A 329 -17.27 -4.09 13.84
N GLY A 330 -17.16 -2.84 13.39
CA GLY A 330 -15.95 -2.00 13.49
C GLY A 330 -14.89 -2.31 12.44
N GLU A 331 -14.81 -3.56 11.97
CA GLU A 331 -14.01 -4.02 10.86
C GLU A 331 -14.70 -5.21 10.17
N MET A 332 -14.36 -5.46 8.91
CA MET A 332 -14.95 -6.53 8.10
C MET A 332 -13.89 -7.12 7.16
N GLY A 333 -13.69 -8.44 7.22
CA GLY A 333 -12.76 -9.14 6.31
C GLY A 333 -13.31 -9.23 4.88
N LEU A 334 -12.45 -9.48 3.89
CA LEU A 334 -12.86 -9.63 2.48
C LEU A 334 -13.97 -10.67 2.33
N LYS A 335 -13.75 -11.89 2.85
CA LYS A 335 -14.71 -12.98 2.73
C LYS A 335 -16.08 -12.62 3.31
N GLU A 336 -16.09 -12.05 4.51
CA GLU A 336 -17.31 -11.58 5.17
C GLU A 336 -18.03 -10.50 4.33
N ALA A 337 -17.28 -9.54 3.78
CA ALA A 337 -17.85 -8.53 2.89
C ALA A 337 -18.47 -9.15 1.64
N LEU A 338 -17.79 -10.09 0.99
CA LEU A 338 -18.28 -10.76 -0.21
C LEU A 338 -19.54 -11.60 0.08
N ASP A 339 -19.56 -12.33 1.19
CA ASP A 339 -20.72 -13.12 1.62
C ASP A 339 -21.94 -12.22 1.88
N GLU A 340 -21.73 -11.07 2.54
CA GLU A 340 -22.80 -10.10 2.81
C GLU A 340 -23.32 -9.45 1.52
N ILE A 341 -22.44 -9.12 0.57
CA ILE A 341 -22.84 -8.59 -0.75
C ILE A 341 -23.67 -9.63 -1.49
N ARG A 342 -23.21 -10.88 -1.52
CA ARG A 342 -23.94 -11.97 -2.19
C ARG A 342 -25.31 -12.19 -1.58
N ALA A 343 -25.42 -12.14 -0.25
CA ALA A 343 -26.69 -12.26 0.45
C ALA A 343 -27.64 -11.09 0.12
N PHE A 344 -27.12 -9.86 0.07
CA PHE A 344 -27.89 -8.67 -0.29
C PHE A 344 -28.43 -8.75 -1.72
N GLU A 345 -27.59 -9.17 -2.68
CA GLU A 345 -27.97 -9.32 -4.09
C GLU A 345 -29.00 -10.42 -4.30
N ALA A 346 -28.85 -11.57 -3.60
CA ALA A 346 -29.85 -12.64 -3.63
C ALA A 346 -31.22 -12.14 -3.13
N HIS A 347 -31.23 -11.39 -2.03
CA HIS A 347 -32.45 -10.80 -1.49
C HIS A 347 -33.10 -9.79 -2.47
N GLN A 348 -32.31 -8.94 -3.13
CA GLN A 348 -32.82 -8.02 -4.15
C GLN A 348 -33.39 -8.74 -5.38
N ALA A 349 -32.78 -9.87 -5.76
CA ALA A 349 -33.23 -10.69 -6.89
C ALA A 349 -34.43 -11.61 -6.53
N GLY A 350 -34.89 -11.62 -5.28
CA GLY A 350 -35.95 -12.53 -4.82
C GLY A 350 -35.52 -14.00 -4.76
N LEU A 351 -34.22 -14.27 -4.75
CA LEU A 351 -33.62 -15.59 -4.62
C LEU A 351 -33.40 -15.90 -3.13
N ALA A 352 -33.90 -17.04 -2.65
CA ALA A 352 -33.64 -17.46 -1.27
C ALA A 352 -32.11 -17.63 -1.05
N PRO A 353 -31.58 -17.27 0.14
CA PRO A 353 -30.16 -17.46 0.41
C PRO A 353 -29.80 -18.95 0.28
N ALA A 354 -28.68 -19.23 -0.38
CA ALA A 354 -28.19 -20.60 -0.51
C ALA A 354 -27.98 -21.19 0.90
N PRO A 355 -28.43 -22.44 1.16
CA PRO A 355 -28.24 -23.05 2.46
C PRO A 355 -26.75 -23.18 2.76
N GLU A 356 -26.34 -22.74 3.94
CA GLU A 356 -25.01 -23.00 4.49
C GLU A 356 -24.74 -24.50 4.42
N GLY A 357 -23.56 -24.86 3.89
CA GLY A 357 -23.19 -26.23 3.58
C GLY A 357 -23.37 -27.16 4.78
N VAL A 358 -24.41 -27.98 4.73
CA VAL A 358 -24.47 -29.20 5.54
C VAL A 358 -23.42 -30.13 4.98
N ALA A 359 -22.33 -30.29 5.72
CA ALA A 359 -21.32 -31.31 5.50
C ALA A 359 -22.02 -32.66 5.29
N THR A 360 -22.07 -33.10 4.04
CA THR A 360 -22.55 -34.44 3.70
C THR A 360 -21.42 -35.39 4.06
N ALA A 361 -21.47 -35.89 5.29
CA ALA A 361 -20.74 -37.09 5.65
C ALA A 361 -21.27 -38.23 4.76
N LEU A 362 -20.48 -38.61 3.76
CA LEU A 362 -20.66 -39.88 3.06
C LEU A 362 -19.72 -40.89 3.69
N ALA A 363 -20.34 -41.98 4.13
CA ALA A 363 -19.76 -43.20 4.68
C ALA A 363 -18.97 -44.01 3.65
#